data_AF-A0AAV0WKF2-F1
#
_entry.id   AF-A0AAV0WKF2-F1
#
_cell.length_a   1.000
_cell.length_b   1.000
_cell.length_c   1.000
_cell.angle_alpha   90.00
_cell.angle_beta   90.00
_cell.angle_gamma   90.00
#
_symmetry.space_group_name_H-M   'P 1'
#
loop_
_entity.id
_entity.type
_entity.pdbx_description
1 polymer ?
#
loop_
_entity_poly.entity_id
_entity_poly.type
_entity_poly.pdbx_seq_one_letter_code
_entity_poly.pdbx_strand_id
1 'polypeptide(L)'
;MEKNVSIQQLTEEKEIQKKGAICLQNCTYSIVHEVAMTMGMHIVKPEGSWDLWWCTTPMDFKKAKTLKKYQKTNHFLGMSEICRKDSLARNLNTMSNSFRDDYNFYPMTWYLPSDYIKFQTYVNQHKSATYILKPTTGSRGTGIYITKSPKKINQYEQMICQLYISKPLLLDGYKFDMRVYTLIASCDPLKIYVYNDGLVRLATEPYVTPTHDNVNDRFMHLTNYSVNKCNKMYIDNELFGSKRRITALADWLHSEGYDVKKIWNEIDDVIIKTMILAYPFVNRSYQSCFSGHKYTPPCFEILGFDILLDENCKPYLLEVNHSPDFHTDTSTDKIVKRELLIDTFRLLQLNKTLKKFVSGEDKWKIQQQTIKADKNV
;
A
#
# COMPACT_ATOMS: atom_id res chain seq x y z
N MET A 1 -26.65 -18.11 -51.20
CA MET A 1 -27.15 -19.35 -50.57
C MET A 1 -25.92 -20.18 -50.27
N GLU A 2 -25.37 -20.01 -49.08
CA GLU A 2 -25.60 -20.86 -47.89
C GLU A 2 -24.56 -21.99 -47.87
N LYS A 3 -23.52 -21.84 -47.03
CA LYS A 3 -23.46 -22.31 -45.64
C LYS A 3 -23.48 -23.83 -45.57
N ASN A 4 -22.30 -24.42 -45.38
CA ASN A 4 -22.05 -25.54 -44.47
C ASN A 4 -20.55 -25.88 -44.49
N VAL A 5 -19.78 -25.11 -43.70
CA VAL A 5 -18.51 -25.62 -43.17
C VAL A 5 -18.77 -25.83 -41.69
N SER A 6 -18.69 -27.10 -41.29
CA SER A 6 -19.12 -27.64 -40.01
C SER A 6 -18.48 -26.96 -38.81
N ILE A 7 -19.30 -26.69 -37.80
CA ILE A 7 -19.01 -26.10 -36.48
C ILE A 7 -18.13 -27.02 -35.58
N GLN A 8 -17.46 -28.03 -36.13
CA GLN A 8 -16.80 -29.11 -35.36
C GLN A 8 -15.27 -29.10 -35.36
N GLN A 9 -14.62 -27.98 -35.70
CA GLN A 9 -13.19 -27.77 -35.44
C GLN A 9 -12.90 -26.64 -34.44
N LEU A 10 -13.90 -26.31 -33.61
CA LEU A 10 -13.74 -25.48 -32.39
C LEU A 10 -13.40 -26.36 -31.17
N THR A 11 -12.65 -27.45 -31.34
CA THR A 11 -12.06 -28.19 -30.22
C THR A 11 -10.86 -27.41 -29.67
N GLU A 12 -11.19 -26.43 -28.83
CA GLU A 12 -10.60 -26.18 -27.51
C GLU A 12 -9.11 -26.46 -27.25
N GLU A 13 -8.23 -26.09 -28.16
CA GLU A 13 -6.95 -25.51 -27.75
C GLU A 13 -7.14 -23.99 -27.64
N LYS A 14 -7.59 -23.52 -26.48
CA LYS A 14 -7.43 -22.11 -26.11
C LYS A 14 -5.92 -21.84 -26.05
N GLU A 15 -5.33 -21.45 -27.18
CA GLU A 15 -4.08 -20.70 -27.17
C GLU A 15 -4.24 -19.58 -26.15
N ILE A 16 -3.55 -19.69 -25.02
CA ILE A 16 -3.45 -18.62 -24.05
C ILE A 16 -2.84 -17.44 -24.81
N GLN A 17 -3.70 -16.51 -25.22
CA GLN A 17 -3.33 -15.33 -26.00
C GLN A 17 -2.31 -14.55 -25.16
N LYS A 18 -1.02 -14.77 -25.46
CA LYS A 18 0.14 -14.34 -24.67
C LYS A 18 -0.01 -12.88 -24.19
N LYS A 19 -0.16 -12.62 -22.88
CA LYS A 19 -0.65 -11.33 -22.33
C LYS A 19 0.41 -10.26 -22.04
N GLY A 20 1.69 -10.51 -22.33
CA GLY A 20 2.77 -9.52 -22.16
C GLY A 20 4.04 -10.14 -21.57
N ALA A 21 5.11 -9.36 -21.45
CA ALA A 21 6.37 -9.75 -20.84
C ALA A 21 6.59 -9.00 -19.52
N ILE A 22 6.99 -9.73 -18.47
CA ILE A 22 7.26 -9.19 -17.13
C ILE A 22 8.71 -9.46 -16.73
N CYS A 23 9.39 -8.42 -16.27
CA CYS A 23 10.66 -8.53 -15.57
C CYS A 23 10.38 -8.57 -14.07
N LEU A 24 10.88 -9.61 -13.39
CA LEU A 24 10.74 -9.82 -11.94
C LEU A 24 12.09 -9.68 -11.21
N GLN A 25 13.06 -8.99 -11.82
CA GLN A 25 14.34 -8.75 -11.17
C GLN A 25 14.13 -7.95 -9.88
N ASN A 26 14.74 -8.44 -8.79
CA ASN A 26 14.62 -7.91 -7.43
C ASN A 26 13.21 -8.04 -6.84
N CYS A 27 12.34 -8.88 -7.42
CA CYS A 27 11.13 -9.35 -6.75
C CYS A 27 11.45 -10.62 -5.98
N THR A 28 11.19 -10.63 -4.67
CA THR A 28 11.43 -11.79 -3.79
C THR A 28 10.17 -12.62 -3.53
N TYR A 29 9.02 -12.21 -4.09
CA TYR A 29 7.72 -12.76 -3.75
C TYR A 29 7.28 -13.83 -4.75
N SER A 30 7.26 -15.09 -4.31
CA SER A 30 6.83 -16.23 -5.14
C SER A 30 5.41 -16.08 -5.70
N ILE A 31 4.49 -15.47 -4.96
CA ILE A 31 3.11 -15.27 -5.41
C ILE A 31 3.00 -14.35 -6.63
N VAL A 32 3.90 -13.36 -6.77
CA VAL A 32 3.94 -12.49 -7.95
C VAL A 32 4.36 -13.28 -9.19
N HIS A 33 5.33 -14.20 -9.03
CA HIS A 33 5.73 -15.13 -10.09
C HIS A 33 4.57 -16.06 -10.48
N GLU A 34 3.92 -16.69 -9.48
CA GLU A 34 2.80 -17.62 -9.68
C GLU A 34 1.65 -16.95 -10.44
N VAL A 35 1.24 -15.74 -10.00
CA VAL A 35 0.14 -15.00 -10.62
C VAL A 35 0.51 -14.56 -12.04
N ALA A 36 1.72 -14.04 -12.26
CA ALA A 36 2.16 -13.65 -13.59
C ALA A 36 2.12 -14.82 -14.59
N MET A 37 2.60 -16.01 -14.19
CA MET A 37 2.55 -17.22 -15.01
C MET A 37 1.11 -17.67 -15.27
N THR A 38 0.27 -17.69 -14.23
CA THR A 38 -1.16 -18.05 -14.33
C THR A 38 -1.91 -17.12 -15.29
N MET A 39 -1.51 -15.84 -15.35
CA MET A 39 -2.08 -14.86 -16.26
C MET A 39 -1.48 -14.90 -17.68
N GLY A 40 -0.61 -15.87 -17.98
CA GLY A 40 -0.03 -16.06 -19.31
C GLY A 40 1.01 -15.00 -19.69
N MET A 41 1.68 -14.40 -18.69
CA MET A 41 2.78 -13.48 -18.90
C MET A 41 4.12 -14.22 -19.05
N HIS A 42 5.00 -13.72 -19.91
CA HIS A 42 6.33 -14.27 -20.07
C HIS A 42 7.31 -13.59 -19.12
N ILE A 43 7.91 -14.37 -18.22
CA ILE A 43 8.98 -13.88 -17.35
C ILE A 43 10.25 -13.71 -18.20
N VAL A 44 10.84 -12.52 -18.19
CA VAL A 44 12.05 -12.19 -18.94
C VAL A 44 13.12 -11.58 -18.04
N LYS A 45 14.37 -11.67 -18.50
CA LYS A 45 15.50 -11.00 -17.87
C LYS A 45 15.47 -9.48 -18.13
N PRO A 46 16.19 -8.67 -17.33
CA PRO A 46 16.22 -7.20 -17.46
C PRO A 46 16.70 -6.70 -18.82
N GLU A 47 17.62 -7.45 -19.44
CA GLU A 47 18.19 -7.16 -20.76
C GLU A 47 17.21 -7.49 -21.90
N GLY A 48 16.15 -8.26 -21.60
CA GLY A 48 15.11 -8.64 -22.53
C GLY A 48 14.09 -7.53 -22.82
N SER A 49 13.17 -7.82 -23.74
CA SER A 49 12.05 -6.92 -24.05
C SER A 49 10.87 -7.17 -23.10
N TRP A 50 10.80 -6.42 -22.01
CA TRP A 50 9.69 -6.46 -21.04
C TRP A 50 8.70 -5.29 -21.23
N ASP A 51 7.48 -5.52 -20.78
CA ASP A 51 6.36 -4.57 -20.77
C ASP A 51 6.11 -4.03 -19.37
N LEU A 52 6.24 -4.91 -18.37
CA LEU A 52 6.13 -4.57 -16.95
C LEU A 52 7.43 -4.94 -16.24
N TRP A 53 7.96 -4.04 -15.43
CA TRP A 53 8.99 -4.36 -14.45
C TRP A 53 8.42 -4.26 -13.05
N TRP A 54 8.31 -5.40 -12.37
CA TRP A 54 7.91 -5.48 -10.98
C TRP A 54 9.15 -5.62 -10.10
N CYS A 55 9.33 -4.70 -9.16
CA CYS A 55 10.43 -4.71 -8.21
C CYS A 55 9.93 -4.42 -6.78
N THR A 56 10.68 -4.86 -5.77
CA THR A 56 10.35 -4.58 -4.35
C THR A 56 10.82 -3.19 -3.91
N THR A 57 11.88 -2.68 -4.56
CA THR A 57 12.45 -1.37 -4.25
C THR A 57 12.11 -0.39 -5.36
N PRO A 58 11.68 0.85 -5.04
CA PRO A 58 11.45 1.89 -6.04
C PRO A 58 12.68 2.13 -6.92
N MET A 59 12.45 2.40 -8.20
CA MET A 59 13.50 2.83 -9.13
C MET A 59 13.99 4.25 -8.82
N ASP A 60 15.19 4.60 -9.29
CA ASP A 60 15.70 5.97 -9.20
C ASP A 60 15.27 6.84 -10.41
N PHE A 61 15.52 8.15 -10.31
CA PHE A 61 15.20 9.11 -11.37
C PHE A 61 15.94 8.82 -12.69
N LYS A 62 17.16 8.28 -12.64
CA LYS A 62 17.95 7.98 -13.84
C LYS A 62 17.30 6.84 -14.60
N LYS A 63 16.95 5.75 -13.92
CA LYS A 63 16.29 4.58 -14.50
C LYS A 63 14.89 4.95 -15.02
N ALA A 64 14.12 5.74 -14.28
CA ALA A 64 12.79 6.20 -14.70
C ALA A 64 12.82 6.89 -16.08
N LYS A 65 13.81 7.76 -16.33
CA LYS A 65 13.97 8.45 -17.62
C LYS A 65 14.34 7.53 -18.79
N THR A 66 14.80 6.31 -18.52
CA THR A 66 15.14 5.32 -19.57
C THR A 66 13.95 4.44 -19.97
N LEU A 67 12.81 4.53 -19.29
CA LEU A 67 11.63 3.74 -19.61
C LEU A 67 11.10 4.08 -21.00
N LYS A 68 10.89 3.05 -21.82
CA LYS A 68 10.22 3.20 -23.11
C LYS A 68 8.75 3.52 -22.88
N LYS A 69 8.13 4.23 -23.83
CA LYS A 69 6.75 4.75 -23.73
C LYS A 69 5.63 3.72 -23.54
N TYR A 70 5.93 2.44 -23.73
CA TYR A 70 5.00 1.32 -23.51
C TYR A 70 5.27 0.56 -22.20
N GLN A 71 6.38 0.86 -21.52
CA GLN A 71 6.84 0.13 -20.33
C GLN A 71 6.19 0.69 -19.06
N LYS A 72 5.96 -0.20 -18.10
CA LYS A 72 5.38 0.11 -16.81
C LYS A 72 6.25 -0.39 -15.65
N THR A 73 6.12 0.25 -14.50
CA THR A 73 6.66 -0.20 -13.22
C THR A 73 5.65 -0.05 -12.08
N ASN A 74 5.85 -0.80 -11.00
CA ASN A 74 4.95 -0.89 -9.84
C ASN A 74 5.26 0.11 -8.71
N HIS A 75 5.99 1.20 -9.00
CA HIS A 75 6.23 2.28 -8.03
C HIS A 75 6.15 3.67 -8.66
N PHE A 76 5.61 4.64 -7.91
CA PHE A 76 5.76 6.06 -8.21
C PHE A 76 7.00 6.65 -7.52
N LEU A 77 7.64 7.60 -8.18
CA LEU A 77 8.64 8.45 -7.54
C LEU A 77 7.93 9.48 -6.65
N GLY A 78 8.45 9.72 -5.44
CA GLY A 78 7.89 10.69 -4.49
C GLY A 78 6.87 10.11 -3.50
N MET A 79 6.51 8.82 -3.62
CA MET A 79 5.56 8.17 -2.69
C MET A 79 6.11 8.07 -1.24
N SER A 80 7.41 8.25 -1.05
CA SER A 80 8.05 8.32 0.27
C SER A 80 7.47 9.41 1.18
N GLU A 81 6.82 10.44 0.63
CA GLU A 81 6.22 11.52 1.40
C GLU A 81 5.05 11.08 2.28
N ILE A 82 4.39 9.97 1.94
CA ILE A 82 3.35 9.36 2.78
C ILE A 82 3.76 7.99 3.33
N CYS A 83 4.76 7.34 2.71
CA CYS A 83 5.18 5.99 3.11
C CYS A 83 6.31 5.97 4.15
N ARG A 84 7.01 7.09 4.38
CA ARG A 84 7.92 7.22 5.52
C ARG A 84 7.20 7.83 6.70
N LYS A 85 7.40 7.25 7.90
CA LYS A 85 6.71 7.64 9.14
C LYS A 85 6.92 9.12 9.50
N ASP A 86 8.15 9.61 9.33
CA ASP A 86 8.53 11.00 9.61
C ASP A 86 7.91 11.98 8.61
N SER A 87 8.00 11.71 7.30
CA SER A 87 7.35 12.53 6.27
C SER A 87 5.83 12.53 6.43
N LEU A 88 5.22 11.37 6.66
CA LEU A 88 3.78 11.23 6.85
C LEU A 88 3.30 12.05 8.05
N ALA A 89 3.97 11.90 9.20
CA ALA A 89 3.62 12.64 10.42
C ALA A 89 3.73 14.16 10.21
N ARG A 90 4.82 14.62 9.61
CA ARG A 90 5.02 16.04 9.30
C ARG A 90 3.92 16.58 8.39
N ASN A 91 3.64 15.88 7.29
CA ASN A 91 2.67 16.32 6.28
C ASN A 91 1.23 16.32 6.85
N LEU A 92 0.86 15.30 7.63
CA LEU A 92 -0.47 15.22 8.27
C LEU A 92 -0.63 16.24 9.39
N ASN A 93 0.39 16.48 10.21
CA ASN A 93 0.33 17.53 11.23
C ASN A 93 0.14 18.91 10.60
N THR A 94 0.84 19.19 9.50
CA THR A 94 0.67 20.45 8.77
C THR A 94 -0.77 20.60 8.27
N MET A 95 -1.36 19.57 7.67
CA MET A 95 -2.74 19.63 7.22
C MET A 95 -3.73 19.70 8.37
N SER A 96 -3.53 18.96 9.45
CA SER A 96 -4.41 18.96 10.64
C SER A 96 -4.43 20.33 11.34
N ASN A 97 -3.33 21.08 11.30
CA ASN A 97 -3.28 22.44 11.84
C ASN A 97 -4.13 23.43 11.02
N SER A 98 -4.20 23.27 9.69
CA SER A 98 -4.93 24.16 8.80
C SER A 98 -6.37 23.72 8.52
N PHE A 99 -6.61 22.40 8.55
CA PHE A 99 -7.86 21.74 8.13
C PHE A 99 -8.22 20.66 9.15
N ARG A 100 -8.41 21.08 10.41
CA ARG A 100 -8.58 20.17 11.55
C ARG A 100 -9.71 19.18 11.35
N ASP A 101 -10.86 19.63 10.87
CA ASP A 101 -12.04 18.79 10.73
C ASP A 101 -11.88 17.75 9.61
N ASP A 102 -11.10 18.07 8.58
CA ASP A 102 -10.81 17.17 7.47
C ASP A 102 -9.71 16.16 7.77
N TYR A 103 -8.71 16.55 8.58
CA TYR A 103 -7.51 15.77 8.89
C TYR A 103 -7.44 15.37 10.37
N ASN A 104 -8.56 14.93 10.93
CA ASN A 104 -8.66 14.41 12.30
C ASN A 104 -8.55 12.87 12.39
N PHE A 105 -8.15 12.21 11.29
CA PHE A 105 -8.02 10.75 11.15
C PHE A 105 -6.59 10.24 11.41
N TYR A 106 -5.66 11.10 11.84
CA TYR A 106 -4.30 10.70 12.19
C TYR A 106 -3.99 11.12 13.63
N PRO A 107 -3.52 10.21 14.50
CA PRO A 107 -3.18 10.58 15.86
C PRO A 107 -2.05 11.59 15.89
N MET A 108 -2.14 12.58 16.77
CA MET A 108 -1.10 13.59 16.92
C MET A 108 0.26 12.92 17.14
N THR A 109 1.24 13.34 16.33
CA THR A 109 2.55 12.71 16.26
C THR A 109 3.63 13.76 16.33
N TRP A 110 4.73 13.49 17.02
CA TRP A 110 5.89 14.37 17.16
C TRP A 110 7.12 13.64 16.65
N TYR A 111 7.94 14.32 15.84
CA TYR A 111 9.20 13.78 15.36
C TYR A 111 10.33 14.18 16.32
N LEU A 112 10.90 13.22 17.05
CA LEU A 112 11.99 13.45 17.99
C LEU A 112 13.36 13.36 17.30
N PRO A 113 14.34 14.21 17.67
CA PRO A 113 14.31 15.24 18.72
C PRO A 113 13.60 16.55 18.35
N SER A 114 13.32 16.80 17.07
CA SER A 114 12.95 18.13 16.56
C SER A 114 11.69 18.74 17.16
N ASP A 115 10.70 17.92 17.51
CA ASP A 115 9.42 18.35 18.08
C ASP A 115 9.35 18.16 19.60
N TYR A 116 10.47 17.85 20.28
CA TYR A 116 10.46 17.52 21.71
C TYR A 116 9.86 18.62 22.60
N ILE A 117 10.16 19.89 22.30
CA ILE A 117 9.59 21.03 23.04
C ILE A 117 8.06 21.07 22.90
N LYS A 118 7.54 20.90 21.67
CA LYS A 118 6.09 20.86 21.42
C LYS A 118 5.43 19.66 22.12
N PHE A 119 6.12 18.51 22.12
CA PHE A 119 5.69 17.32 22.83
C PHE A 119 5.59 17.57 24.35
N GLN A 120 6.59 18.21 24.96
CA GLN A 120 6.55 18.55 26.38
C GLN A 120 5.41 19.51 26.74
N THR A 121 5.14 20.51 25.89
CA THR A 121 3.99 21.41 26.07
C THR A 121 2.67 20.61 26.10
N TYR A 122 2.50 19.67 25.17
CA TYR A 122 1.32 18.82 25.13
C TYR A 122 1.20 17.92 26.37
N VAL A 123 2.29 17.27 26.77
CA VAL A 123 2.37 16.40 27.96
C VAL A 123 1.92 17.13 29.23
N ASN A 124 2.32 18.39 29.39
CA ASN A 124 1.96 19.18 30.57
C ASN A 124 0.45 19.43 30.68
N GLN A 125 -0.25 19.48 29.55
CA GLN A 125 -1.70 19.64 29.47
C GLN A 125 -2.45 18.30 29.55
N HIS A 126 -1.80 17.18 29.18
CA HIS A 126 -2.43 15.86 29.02
C HIS A 126 -1.68 14.77 29.81
N LYS A 127 -1.68 14.88 31.14
CA LYS A 127 -0.88 14.01 32.03
C LYS A 127 -1.27 12.53 32.01
N SER A 128 -2.50 12.18 31.63
CA SER A 128 -3.02 10.81 31.60
C SER A 128 -2.85 10.10 30.25
N ALA A 129 -2.37 10.82 29.22
CA ALA A 129 -2.24 10.29 27.88
C ALA A 129 -1.20 9.17 27.80
N THR A 130 -1.46 8.22 26.91
CA THR A 130 -0.56 7.12 26.57
C THR A 130 0.07 7.40 25.21
N TYR A 131 1.36 7.09 25.07
CA TYR A 131 2.13 7.36 23.86
C TYR A 131 2.71 6.05 23.31
N ILE A 132 2.79 5.94 22.00
CA ILE A 132 3.48 4.87 21.29
C ILE A 132 4.64 5.47 20.52
N LEU A 133 5.85 4.96 20.78
CA LEU A 133 7.07 5.38 20.13
C LEU A 133 7.44 4.36 19.06
N LYS A 134 7.79 4.87 17.87
CA LYS A 134 8.12 4.05 16.71
C LYS A 134 9.43 4.57 16.08
N PRO A 135 10.41 3.70 15.78
CA PRO A 135 11.59 4.10 15.04
C PRO A 135 11.22 4.75 13.70
N THR A 136 12.00 5.76 13.30
CA THR A 136 11.82 6.45 12.00
C THR A 136 12.12 5.53 10.83
N THR A 137 13.14 4.71 10.99
CA THR A 137 13.51 3.62 10.09
C THR A 137 13.24 2.28 10.78
N GLY A 138 12.57 1.38 10.08
CA GLY A 138 12.20 0.08 10.62
C GLY A 138 10.79 -0.36 10.21
N SER A 139 10.56 -1.65 10.37
CA SER A 139 9.30 -2.33 10.05
C SER A 139 9.05 -3.45 11.04
N ARG A 140 7.93 -4.18 10.89
CA ARG A 140 7.64 -5.42 11.64
C ARG A 140 7.51 -5.25 13.16
N GLY A 141 7.22 -4.04 13.64
CA GLY A 141 7.01 -3.76 15.06
C GLY A 141 8.29 -3.73 15.89
N THR A 142 9.48 -3.82 15.28
CA THR A 142 10.77 -3.77 15.98
C THR A 142 11.03 -2.36 16.53
N GLY A 143 11.47 -2.28 17.79
CA GLY A 143 11.77 -1.02 18.47
C GLY A 143 10.54 -0.20 18.87
N ILE A 144 9.32 -0.71 18.63
CA ILE A 144 8.09 -0.06 19.08
C ILE A 144 7.88 -0.34 20.57
N TYR A 145 7.61 0.71 21.34
CA TYR A 145 7.21 0.59 22.74
C TYR A 145 6.12 1.61 23.09
N ILE A 146 5.38 1.33 24.15
CA ILE A 146 4.28 2.15 24.64
C ILE A 146 4.67 2.66 26.03
N THR A 147 4.31 3.89 26.34
CA THR A 147 4.61 4.49 27.64
C THR A 147 3.51 5.44 28.10
N LYS A 148 3.24 5.40 29.41
CA LYS A 148 2.48 6.43 30.14
C LYS A 148 3.40 7.35 30.95
N SER A 149 4.71 7.16 30.85
CA SER A 149 5.72 7.93 31.56
C SER A 149 6.53 8.74 30.55
N PRO A 150 6.03 9.92 30.10
CA PRO A 150 6.71 10.73 29.09
C PRO A 150 8.12 11.16 29.53
N LYS A 151 8.37 11.25 30.84
CA LYS A 151 9.71 11.50 31.41
C LYS A 151 10.76 10.42 31.09
N LYS A 152 10.34 9.21 30.72
CA LYS A 152 11.24 8.10 30.34
C LYS A 152 11.63 8.15 28.85
N ILE A 153 11.02 9.03 28.07
CA ILE A 153 11.31 9.14 26.63
C ILE A 153 12.66 9.83 26.46
N ASN A 154 13.58 9.18 25.76
CA ASN A 154 14.86 9.79 25.43
C ASN A 154 14.67 10.88 24.38
N GLN A 155 14.92 12.12 24.77
CA GLN A 155 14.75 13.30 23.90
C GLN A 155 15.68 13.31 22.69
N TYR A 156 16.79 12.56 22.71
CA TYR A 156 17.79 12.54 21.64
C TYR A 156 17.60 11.39 20.64
N GLU A 157 16.63 10.51 20.88
CA GLU A 157 16.39 9.35 20.04
C GLU A 157 15.60 9.74 18.77
N GLN A 158 16.01 9.20 17.61
CA GLN A 158 15.35 9.47 16.33
C GLN A 158 14.13 8.57 16.13
N MET A 159 13.00 9.01 16.69
CA MET A 159 11.73 8.28 16.67
C MET A 159 10.56 9.22 16.36
N ILE A 160 9.43 8.64 15.97
CA ILE A 160 8.15 9.33 16.12
C ILE A 160 7.52 8.95 17.47
N CYS A 161 7.04 9.94 18.21
CA CYS A 161 6.19 9.76 19.38
C CYS A 161 4.76 10.08 18.95
N GLN A 162 3.83 9.14 19.11
CA GLN A 162 2.46 9.29 18.63
C GLN A 162 1.47 9.05 19.78
N LEU A 163 0.37 9.79 19.80
CA LEU A 163 -0.74 9.50 20.72
C LEU A 163 -1.29 8.10 20.47
N TYR A 164 -1.40 7.31 21.54
CA TYR A 164 -1.93 5.97 21.47
C TYR A 164 -3.47 6.00 21.54
N ILE A 165 -4.12 5.37 20.56
CA ILE A 165 -5.57 5.16 20.54
C ILE A 165 -5.90 4.08 21.59
N SER A 166 -6.39 4.52 22.73
CA SER A 166 -6.60 3.69 23.94
C SER A 166 -7.96 2.99 24.02
N LYS A 167 -8.86 3.33 23.10
CA LYS A 167 -10.20 2.75 22.98
C LYS A 167 -10.46 2.29 21.54
N PRO A 168 -9.73 1.25 21.08
CA PRO A 168 -9.97 0.66 19.77
C PRO A 168 -11.28 -0.13 19.78
N LEU A 169 -11.90 -0.30 18.60
CA LEU A 169 -12.88 -1.37 18.41
C LEU A 169 -12.20 -2.72 18.66
N LEU A 170 -12.90 -3.62 19.34
CA LEU A 170 -12.39 -4.94 19.67
C LEU A 170 -13.14 -6.01 18.89
N LEU A 171 -12.40 -6.96 18.34
CA LEU A 171 -12.94 -8.15 17.69
C LEU A 171 -12.66 -9.34 18.62
N ASP A 172 -13.72 -9.98 19.12
CA ASP A 172 -13.64 -11.07 20.10
C ASP A 172 -12.86 -10.70 21.38
N GLY A 173 -12.87 -9.41 21.77
CA GLY A 173 -12.11 -8.89 22.91
C GLY A 173 -10.63 -8.58 22.62
N TYR A 174 -10.17 -8.77 21.38
CA TYR A 174 -8.80 -8.49 20.96
C TYR A 174 -8.73 -7.19 20.15
N LYS A 175 -7.64 -6.45 20.34
CA LYS A 175 -7.30 -5.33 19.47
C LYS A 175 -6.95 -5.85 18.08
N PHE A 176 -7.38 -5.16 17.04
CA PHE A 176 -7.01 -5.48 15.67
C PHE A 176 -6.68 -4.23 14.87
N ASP A 177 -5.98 -4.40 13.75
CA ASP A 177 -5.90 -3.39 12.71
C ASP A 177 -6.25 -4.00 11.34
N MET A 178 -6.48 -3.13 10.37
CA MET A 178 -6.84 -3.48 9.01
C MET A 178 -5.72 -3.08 8.06
N ARG A 179 -5.23 -4.03 7.28
CA ARG A 179 -4.41 -3.79 6.09
C ARG A 179 -5.34 -3.67 4.89
N VAL A 180 -5.59 -2.43 4.47
CA VAL A 180 -6.38 -2.10 3.29
C VAL A 180 -5.43 -1.94 2.10
N TYR A 181 -5.64 -2.70 1.03
CA TYR A 181 -4.83 -2.60 -0.18
C TYR A 181 -5.43 -1.54 -1.11
N THR A 182 -4.60 -0.61 -1.56
CA THR A 182 -5.01 0.49 -2.45
C THR A 182 -4.10 0.53 -3.68
N LEU A 183 -4.68 0.47 -4.87
CA LEU A 183 -3.98 0.62 -6.13
C LEU A 183 -4.06 2.08 -6.60
N ILE A 184 -2.90 2.72 -6.73
CA ILE A 184 -2.75 3.98 -7.47
C ILE A 184 -2.44 3.60 -8.91
N ALA A 185 -3.43 3.69 -9.80
CA ALA A 185 -3.29 3.26 -11.20
C ALA A 185 -2.70 4.36 -12.11
N SER A 186 -2.81 5.62 -11.69
CA SER A 186 -2.35 6.81 -12.41
C SER A 186 -2.28 7.98 -11.45
N CYS A 187 -1.33 8.89 -11.65
CA CYS A 187 -1.33 10.20 -10.98
C CYS A 187 -1.78 11.34 -11.89
N ASP A 188 -1.89 11.15 -13.21
CA ASP A 188 -2.32 12.20 -14.15
C ASP A 188 -3.22 11.61 -15.27
N PRO A 189 -4.56 11.64 -15.13
CA PRO A 189 -5.29 12.06 -13.93
C PRO A 189 -5.11 11.07 -12.77
N LEU A 190 -5.31 11.54 -11.53
CA LEU A 190 -5.25 10.70 -10.34
C LEU A 190 -6.36 9.63 -10.37
N LYS A 191 -5.97 8.35 -10.29
CA LYS A 191 -6.88 7.20 -10.25
C LYS A 191 -6.50 6.29 -9.08
N ILE A 192 -7.41 6.18 -8.12
CA ILE A 192 -7.26 5.40 -6.88
C ILE A 192 -8.32 4.30 -6.89
N TYR A 193 -7.92 3.06 -6.62
CA TYR A 193 -8.82 1.93 -6.42
C TYR A 193 -8.55 1.33 -5.05
N VAL A 194 -9.58 1.19 -4.23
CA VAL A 194 -9.50 0.49 -2.94
C VAL A 194 -9.98 -0.94 -3.15
N TYR A 195 -9.20 -1.92 -2.68
CA TYR A 195 -9.56 -3.31 -2.83
C TYR A 195 -10.60 -3.68 -1.77
N ASN A 196 -11.69 -4.33 -2.18
CA ASN A 196 -12.83 -4.67 -1.31
C ASN A 196 -12.53 -5.79 -0.29
N ASP A 197 -11.26 -6.19 -0.17
CA ASP A 197 -10.79 -7.15 0.80
C ASP A 197 -9.38 -6.77 1.27
N GLY A 198 -8.90 -7.44 2.30
CA GLY A 198 -7.59 -7.17 2.89
C GLY A 198 -7.32 -8.09 4.05
N LEU A 199 -6.43 -7.67 4.95
CA LEU A 199 -6.08 -8.48 6.11
C LEU A 199 -6.46 -7.75 7.40
N VAL A 200 -7.20 -8.43 8.26
CA VAL A 200 -7.41 -8.04 9.65
C VAL A 200 -6.37 -8.77 10.48
N ARG A 201 -5.57 -8.04 11.26
CA ARG A 201 -4.51 -8.62 12.09
C ARG A 201 -4.86 -8.39 13.54
N LEU A 202 -5.09 -9.47 14.28
CA LEU A 202 -5.45 -9.41 15.69
C LEU A 202 -4.20 -9.50 16.57
N ALA A 203 -4.28 -8.82 17.70
CA ALA A 203 -3.49 -9.11 18.90
C ALA A 203 -3.75 -10.55 19.37
N THR A 204 -2.84 -11.09 20.18
CA THR A 204 -2.95 -12.48 20.70
C THR A 204 -3.27 -12.54 22.18
N GLU A 205 -3.28 -11.39 22.87
CA GLU A 205 -3.75 -11.27 24.25
C GLU A 205 -4.99 -10.35 24.31
N PRO A 206 -5.99 -10.66 25.15
CA PRO A 206 -7.19 -9.85 25.31
C PRO A 206 -6.85 -8.40 25.65
N TYR A 207 -7.56 -7.45 25.02
CA TYR A 207 -7.22 -6.04 25.18
C TYR A 207 -7.68 -5.48 26.52
N VAL A 208 -6.78 -4.78 27.20
CA VAL A 208 -7.08 -3.94 28.36
C VAL A 208 -6.56 -2.53 28.09
N THR A 209 -7.30 -1.51 28.51
CA THR A 209 -6.87 -0.11 28.39
C THR A 209 -5.48 0.08 29.01
N PRO A 210 -4.58 0.89 28.41
CA PRO A 210 -3.20 1.01 28.89
C PRO A 210 -3.09 1.58 30.31
N THR A 211 -2.42 0.83 31.19
CA THR A 211 -2.00 1.16 32.55
C THR A 211 -0.47 1.17 32.64
N HIS A 212 0.11 1.47 33.81
CA HIS A 212 1.56 1.35 33.97
C HIS A 212 2.06 -0.11 33.93
N ASP A 213 1.17 -1.07 34.20
CA ASP A 213 1.53 -2.47 34.36
C ASP A 213 1.45 -3.25 33.03
N ASN A 214 0.53 -2.87 32.13
CA ASN A 214 0.31 -3.61 30.87
C ASN A 214 0.97 -2.99 29.63
N VAL A 215 1.51 -1.76 29.69
CA VAL A 215 2.10 -1.09 28.49
C VAL A 215 3.28 -1.82 27.87
N ASN A 216 3.91 -2.73 28.60
CA ASN A 216 4.99 -3.57 28.10
C ASN A 216 4.49 -4.85 27.41
N ASP A 217 3.19 -5.17 27.51
CA ASP A 217 2.60 -6.30 26.81
C ASP A 217 2.43 -5.99 25.32
N ARG A 218 3.38 -6.48 24.55
CA ARG A 218 3.42 -6.30 23.10
C ARG A 218 2.37 -7.14 22.38
N PHE A 219 1.95 -8.27 22.94
CA PHE A 219 0.98 -9.17 22.33
C PHE A 219 -0.46 -8.69 22.51
N MET A 220 -0.70 -7.82 23.50
CA MET A 220 -1.96 -7.10 23.70
C MET A 220 -2.06 -5.85 22.83
N HIS A 221 -0.99 -5.05 22.78
CA HIS A 221 -1.09 -3.70 22.24
C HIS A 221 -0.61 -3.54 20.79
N LEU A 222 0.18 -4.49 20.27
CA LEU A 222 0.63 -4.50 18.88
C LEU A 222 -0.06 -5.61 18.10
N THR A 223 -0.48 -5.29 16.88
CA THR A 223 -1.25 -6.16 15.97
C THR A 223 -0.37 -6.74 14.86
N ASN A 224 0.90 -6.34 14.78
CA ASN A 224 1.79 -6.80 13.72
C ASN A 224 1.94 -8.34 13.76
N TYR A 225 1.73 -8.98 12.61
CA TYR A 225 1.90 -10.43 12.45
C TYR A 225 3.28 -10.92 12.90
N SER A 226 4.35 -10.17 12.61
CA SER A 226 5.72 -10.51 13.03
C SER A 226 5.93 -10.58 14.54
N VAL A 227 5.11 -9.87 15.32
CA VAL A 227 5.10 -9.93 16.79
C VAL A 227 4.24 -11.10 17.21
N ASN A 228 2.96 -11.10 16.81
CA ASN A 228 1.97 -12.05 17.31
C ASN A 228 2.20 -13.50 16.89
N LYS A 229 2.83 -13.76 15.73
CA LYS A 229 3.16 -15.14 15.30
C LYS A 229 4.10 -15.87 16.25
N CYS A 230 4.81 -15.13 17.11
CA CYS A 230 5.70 -15.70 18.12
C CYS A 230 4.97 -16.02 19.44
N ASN A 231 3.72 -15.59 19.60
CA ASN A 231 2.89 -15.98 20.74
C ASN A 231 2.32 -17.38 20.50
N LYS A 232 2.32 -18.22 21.54
CA LYS A 232 1.71 -19.56 21.52
C LYS A 232 0.19 -19.51 21.30
N MET A 233 -0.44 -18.38 21.62
CA MET A 233 -1.87 -18.14 21.40
C MET A 233 -2.21 -17.72 19.96
N TYR A 234 -1.23 -17.64 19.06
CA TYR A 234 -1.50 -17.35 17.66
C TYR A 234 -2.23 -18.51 16.98
N ILE A 235 -3.41 -18.23 16.44
CA ILE A 235 -4.22 -19.23 15.73
C ILE A 235 -4.18 -18.92 14.24
N ASP A 236 -3.64 -19.85 13.44
CA ASP A 236 -3.73 -19.79 11.99
C ASP A 236 -4.98 -20.53 11.51
N ASN A 237 -6.08 -19.79 11.38
CA ASN A 237 -7.36 -20.30 10.91
C ASN A 237 -8.13 -19.20 10.16
N GLU A 238 -8.76 -19.54 9.05
CA GLU A 238 -9.46 -18.55 8.21
C GLU A 238 -10.71 -17.93 8.87
N LEU A 239 -11.39 -18.69 9.73
CA LEU A 239 -12.67 -18.29 10.32
C LEU A 239 -12.49 -17.56 11.66
N PHE A 240 -11.65 -18.11 12.54
CA PHE A 240 -11.48 -17.60 13.91
C PHE A 240 -10.02 -17.29 14.26
N GLY A 241 -9.11 -17.35 13.31
CA GLY A 241 -7.68 -17.13 13.55
C GLY A 241 -7.33 -15.68 13.87
N SER A 242 -6.07 -15.48 14.27
CA SER A 242 -5.46 -14.19 14.59
C SER A 242 -5.17 -13.34 13.34
N LYS A 243 -5.50 -13.85 12.15
CA LYS A 243 -5.45 -13.15 10.87
C LYS A 243 -6.66 -13.54 10.02
N ARG A 244 -7.53 -12.57 9.72
CA ARG A 244 -8.80 -12.78 9.00
C ARG A 244 -8.87 -11.91 7.75
N ARG A 245 -9.83 -12.21 6.89
CA ARG A 245 -10.17 -11.35 5.73
C ARG A 245 -10.97 -10.13 6.20
N ILE A 246 -10.85 -9.01 5.50
CA ILE A 246 -11.70 -7.84 5.80
C ILE A 246 -13.16 -8.13 5.49
N THR A 247 -13.43 -8.96 4.48
CA THR A 247 -14.79 -9.46 4.19
C THR A 247 -15.42 -10.16 5.39
N ALA A 248 -14.67 -11.00 6.13
CA ALA A 248 -15.17 -11.63 7.35
C ALA A 248 -15.42 -10.62 8.49
N LEU A 249 -14.60 -9.57 8.60
CA LEU A 249 -14.85 -8.46 9.53
C LEU A 249 -16.11 -7.67 9.13
N ALA A 250 -16.35 -7.46 7.83
CA ALA A 250 -17.55 -6.79 7.35
C ALA A 250 -18.83 -7.57 7.72
N ASP A 251 -18.81 -8.90 7.59
CA ASP A 251 -19.92 -9.76 8.01
C ASP A 251 -20.17 -9.64 9.53
N TRP A 252 -19.11 -9.66 10.34
CA TRP A 252 -19.20 -9.47 11.79
C TRP A 252 -19.72 -8.07 12.17
N LEU A 253 -19.19 -7.01 11.56
CA LEU A 253 -19.65 -5.63 11.79
C LEU A 253 -21.15 -5.50 11.47
N HIS A 254 -21.60 -6.12 10.38
CA HIS A 254 -23.01 -6.13 10.01
C HIS A 254 -23.86 -6.87 11.05
N SER A 255 -23.41 -8.02 11.56
CA SER A 255 -24.13 -8.78 12.59
C SER A 255 -24.22 -8.05 13.93
N GLU A 256 -23.23 -7.22 14.26
CA GLU A 256 -23.24 -6.35 15.45
C GLU A 256 -24.04 -5.05 15.24
N GLY A 257 -24.61 -4.83 14.04
CA GLY A 257 -25.47 -3.67 13.74
C GLY A 257 -24.72 -2.41 13.31
N TYR A 258 -23.43 -2.49 12.98
CA TYR A 258 -22.67 -1.35 12.47
C TYR A 258 -22.97 -1.07 10.99
N ASP A 259 -22.90 0.20 10.60
CA ASP A 259 -23.02 0.62 9.19
C ASP A 259 -21.69 0.44 8.46
N VAL A 260 -21.51 -0.75 7.88
CA VAL A 260 -20.32 -1.14 7.12
C VAL A 260 -20.06 -0.20 5.93
N LYS A 261 -21.12 0.31 5.28
CA LYS A 261 -20.98 1.22 4.13
C LYS A 261 -20.44 2.56 4.58
N LYS A 262 -20.94 3.10 5.69
CA LYS A 262 -20.40 4.32 6.30
C LYS A 262 -18.93 4.17 6.66
N ILE A 263 -18.55 3.05 7.30
CA ILE A 263 -17.15 2.77 7.66
C ILE A 263 -16.24 2.79 6.42
N TRP A 264 -16.64 2.13 5.33
CA TRP A 264 -15.87 2.16 4.09
C TRP A 264 -15.78 3.54 3.44
N ASN A 265 -16.87 4.33 3.45
CA ASN A 265 -16.83 5.70 2.94
C ASN A 265 -15.83 6.57 3.75
N GLU A 266 -15.75 6.39 5.07
CA GLU A 266 -14.77 7.09 5.90
C GLU A 266 -13.34 6.59 5.64
N ILE A 267 -13.14 5.28 5.40
CA ILE A 267 -11.83 4.74 5.00
C ILE A 267 -11.38 5.30 3.64
N ASP A 268 -12.30 5.39 2.67
CA ASP A 268 -12.03 5.98 1.36
C ASP A 268 -11.61 7.45 1.50
N ASP A 269 -12.30 8.23 2.34
CA ASP A 269 -11.95 9.62 2.63
C ASP A 269 -10.55 9.75 3.23
N VAL A 270 -10.19 8.89 4.20
CA VAL A 270 -8.84 8.82 4.77
C VAL A 270 -7.79 8.55 3.69
N ILE A 271 -8.03 7.58 2.80
CA ILE A 271 -7.11 7.20 1.73
C ILE A 271 -6.94 8.36 0.73
N ILE A 272 -8.05 8.96 0.29
CA ILE A 272 -8.03 10.06 -0.69
C ILE A 272 -7.29 11.27 -0.12
N LYS A 273 -7.63 11.70 1.10
CA LYS A 273 -6.97 12.84 1.77
C LYS A 273 -5.50 12.59 2.03
N THR A 274 -5.11 11.35 2.31
CA THR A 274 -3.70 10.95 2.41
C THR A 274 -3.00 11.02 1.05
N MET A 275 -3.65 10.59 -0.03
CA MET A 275 -3.07 10.68 -1.39
C MET A 275 -2.92 12.12 -1.88
N ILE A 276 -3.81 13.03 -1.49
CA ILE A 276 -3.70 14.47 -1.79
C ILE A 276 -2.39 15.05 -1.26
N LEU A 277 -1.87 14.57 -0.12
CA LEU A 277 -0.57 14.98 0.43
C LEU A 277 0.60 14.59 -0.48
N ALA A 278 0.57 13.38 -1.03
CA ALA A 278 1.62 12.86 -1.90
C ALA A 278 1.55 13.47 -3.31
N TYR A 279 0.37 13.86 -3.75
CA TYR A 279 0.09 14.24 -5.13
C TYR A 279 1.06 15.29 -5.72
N PRO A 280 1.38 16.43 -5.05
CA PRO A 280 2.28 17.42 -5.63
C PRO A 280 3.69 16.88 -5.91
N PHE A 281 4.19 15.99 -5.04
CA PHE A 281 5.52 15.40 -5.15
C PHE A 281 5.57 14.30 -6.21
N VAL A 282 4.54 13.46 -6.22
CA VAL A 282 4.37 12.39 -7.21
C VAL A 282 4.20 12.99 -8.60
N ASN A 283 3.29 13.94 -8.77
CA ASN A 283 3.03 14.58 -10.06
C ASN A 283 4.27 15.32 -10.58
N ARG A 284 4.97 16.09 -9.74
CA ARG A 284 6.22 16.76 -10.16
C ARG A 284 7.26 15.77 -10.68
N SER A 285 7.48 14.69 -9.94
CA SER A 285 8.44 13.65 -10.33
C SER A 285 8.00 12.95 -11.62
N TYR A 286 6.70 12.69 -11.73
CA TYR A 286 6.09 12.07 -12.91
C TYR A 286 6.28 12.94 -14.17
N GLN A 287 5.93 14.22 -14.12
CA GLN A 287 6.09 15.14 -15.26
C GLN A 287 7.57 15.29 -15.67
N SER A 288 8.50 15.27 -14.71
CA SER A 288 9.93 15.37 -15.00
C SER A 288 10.51 14.11 -15.66
N CYS A 289 9.93 12.93 -15.43
CA CYS A 289 10.46 11.66 -15.92
C CYS A 289 9.71 11.14 -17.15
N PHE A 290 8.42 11.48 -17.29
CA PHE A 290 7.50 10.79 -18.19
C PHE A 290 6.75 11.70 -19.16
N SER A 291 7.22 12.91 -19.43
CA SER A 291 6.58 13.85 -20.37
C SER A 291 6.33 13.29 -21.78
N GLY A 292 7.07 12.26 -22.20
CA GLY A 292 6.88 11.56 -23.47
C GLY A 292 5.85 10.41 -23.47
N HIS A 293 5.31 10.04 -22.31
CA HIS A 293 4.43 8.88 -22.11
C HIS A 293 2.95 9.29 -22.19
N LYS A 294 2.42 9.37 -23.42
CA LYS A 294 1.05 9.88 -23.67
C LYS A 294 -0.06 8.83 -23.61
N TYR A 295 0.27 7.56 -23.86
CA TYR A 295 -0.73 6.53 -24.14
C TYR A 295 -1.06 5.65 -22.95
N THR A 296 -0.15 5.55 -21.98
CA THR A 296 -0.37 4.69 -20.82
C THR A 296 0.42 5.21 -19.63
N PRO A 297 -0.13 5.16 -18.40
CA PRO A 297 0.62 5.52 -17.21
C PRO A 297 1.84 4.57 -17.04
N PRO A 298 3.08 5.08 -16.98
CA PRO A 298 4.29 4.27 -16.80
C PRO A 298 4.44 3.76 -15.37
N CYS A 299 3.70 4.31 -14.42
CA CYS A 299 3.74 3.90 -13.03
C CYS A 299 2.33 3.54 -12.54
N PHE A 300 2.28 2.49 -11.73
CA PHE A 300 1.18 2.21 -10.80
C PHE A 300 1.80 1.81 -9.47
N GLU A 301 1.06 1.75 -8.39
CA GLU A 301 1.60 1.31 -7.10
C GLU A 301 0.51 0.70 -6.23
N ILE A 302 0.80 -0.45 -5.62
CA ILE A 302 -0.07 -1.06 -4.60
C ILE A 302 0.45 -0.62 -3.24
N LEU A 303 -0.34 0.19 -2.54
CA LEU A 303 -0.06 0.65 -1.19
C LEU A 303 -0.80 -0.22 -0.17
N GLY A 304 -0.16 -0.47 0.97
CA GLY A 304 -0.81 -1.07 2.13
C GLY A 304 -1.10 0.01 3.18
N PHE A 305 -2.36 0.38 3.34
CA PHE A 305 -2.81 1.28 4.39
C PHE A 305 -3.08 0.48 5.67
N ASP A 306 -2.51 0.90 6.78
CA ASP A 306 -2.75 0.32 8.10
C ASP A 306 -3.75 1.22 8.83
N ILE A 307 -4.99 0.75 8.96
CA ILE A 307 -6.11 1.48 9.56
C ILE A 307 -6.52 0.82 10.87
N LEU A 308 -6.79 1.63 11.89
CA LEU A 308 -7.37 1.21 13.16
C LEU A 308 -8.75 1.84 13.32
N LEU A 309 -9.76 1.05 13.69
CA LEU A 309 -11.07 1.58 14.09
C LEU A 309 -11.07 1.86 15.59
N ASP A 310 -11.58 3.03 15.99
CA ASP A 310 -11.86 3.31 17.40
C ASP A 310 -13.20 2.69 17.86
N GLU A 311 -13.54 2.82 19.15
CA GLU A 311 -14.79 2.30 19.73
C GLU A 311 -16.07 2.81 19.03
N ASN A 312 -15.99 3.92 18.29
CA ASN A 312 -17.10 4.51 17.54
C ASN A 312 -17.03 4.19 16.03
N CYS A 313 -16.18 3.23 15.64
CA CYS A 313 -15.89 2.85 14.26
C CYS A 313 -15.28 3.95 13.39
N LYS A 314 -14.70 5.00 13.99
CA LYS A 314 -13.96 6.02 13.24
C LYS A 314 -12.62 5.45 12.79
N PRO A 315 -12.25 5.54 11.49
CA PRO A 315 -10.98 5.06 11.00
C PRO A 315 -9.83 6.03 11.31
N TYR A 316 -8.75 5.48 11.83
CA TYR A 316 -7.49 6.17 12.06
C TYR A 316 -6.37 5.56 11.22
N LEU A 317 -5.65 6.41 10.48
CA LEU A 317 -4.45 6.02 9.76
C LEU A 317 -3.29 5.79 10.74
N LEU A 318 -2.64 4.63 10.66
CA LEU A 318 -1.44 4.31 11.43
C LEU A 318 -0.16 4.50 10.62
N GLU A 319 -0.13 3.95 9.40
CA GLU A 319 0.99 4.07 8.45
C GLU A 319 0.54 3.71 7.03
N VAL A 320 1.35 4.10 6.03
CA VAL A 320 1.21 3.68 4.63
C VAL A 320 2.47 2.94 4.21
N ASN A 321 2.31 1.77 3.61
CA ASN A 321 3.40 0.90 3.16
C ASN A 321 3.51 0.92 1.63
N HIS A 322 4.63 1.43 1.09
CA HIS A 322 4.89 1.51 -0.36
C HIS A 322 5.19 0.16 -1.03
N SER A 323 5.68 -0.81 -0.25
CA SER A 323 5.89 -2.19 -0.69
C SER A 323 5.27 -3.11 0.36
N PRO A 324 3.93 -3.27 0.35
CA PRO A 324 3.28 -4.18 1.29
C PRO A 324 3.84 -5.59 1.13
N ASP A 325 3.93 -6.32 2.23
CA ASP A 325 4.51 -7.65 2.23
C ASP A 325 3.62 -8.65 1.47
N PHE A 326 4.15 -9.24 0.39
CA PHE A 326 3.49 -10.26 -0.41
C PHE A 326 3.92 -11.70 -0.09
N HIS A 327 4.64 -11.96 1.01
CA HIS A 327 4.79 -13.33 1.51
C HIS A 327 3.42 -13.95 1.85
N THR A 328 3.26 -15.25 1.59
CA THR A 328 2.00 -15.97 1.80
C THR A 328 2.18 -17.03 2.88
N ASP A 329 2.49 -16.59 4.10
CA ASP A 329 2.76 -17.48 5.24
C ASP A 329 1.50 -18.22 5.71
N THR A 330 0.31 -17.65 5.49
CA THR A 330 -0.99 -18.22 5.87
C THR A 330 -1.89 -18.41 4.65
N SER A 331 -2.91 -19.26 4.75
CA SER A 331 -3.87 -19.44 3.66
C SER A 331 -4.64 -18.15 3.36
N THR A 332 -5.02 -17.40 4.39
CA THR A 332 -5.62 -16.05 4.28
C THR A 332 -4.74 -15.10 3.47
N ASP A 333 -3.42 -15.07 3.73
CA ASP A 333 -2.49 -14.27 2.94
C ASP A 333 -2.54 -14.67 1.46
N LYS A 334 -2.47 -15.99 1.18
CA LYS A 334 -2.46 -16.50 -0.19
C LYS A 334 -3.72 -16.11 -0.94
N ILE A 335 -4.89 -16.32 -0.35
CA ILE A 335 -6.19 -16.00 -0.99
C ILE A 335 -6.26 -14.50 -1.32
N VAL A 336 -6.07 -13.63 -0.32
CA VAL A 336 -6.23 -12.19 -0.50
C VAL A 336 -5.21 -11.63 -1.49
N LYS A 337 -3.93 -11.98 -1.34
CA LYS A 337 -2.85 -11.42 -2.17
C LYS A 337 -2.90 -11.94 -3.60
N ARG A 338 -3.28 -13.20 -3.81
CA ARG A 338 -3.40 -13.78 -5.15
C ARG A 338 -4.47 -13.06 -5.95
N GLU A 339 -5.67 -12.93 -5.41
CA GLU A 339 -6.78 -12.27 -6.12
C GLU A 339 -6.51 -10.77 -6.32
N LEU A 340 -5.92 -10.09 -5.33
CA LEU A 340 -5.46 -8.70 -5.47
C LEU A 340 -4.51 -8.51 -6.66
N LEU A 341 -3.51 -9.40 -6.80
CA LEU A 341 -2.53 -9.33 -7.88
C LEU A 341 -3.17 -9.64 -9.23
N ILE A 342 -4.07 -10.62 -9.29
CA ILE A 342 -4.81 -10.97 -10.50
C ILE A 342 -5.63 -9.77 -10.98
N ASP A 343 -6.40 -9.15 -10.10
CA ASP A 343 -7.24 -8.01 -10.44
C ASP A 343 -6.41 -6.77 -10.79
N THR A 344 -5.29 -6.56 -10.10
CA THR A 344 -4.33 -5.51 -10.47
C THR A 344 -3.84 -5.71 -11.91
N PHE A 345 -3.36 -6.90 -12.27
CA PHE A 345 -2.87 -7.18 -13.62
C PHE A 345 -3.98 -7.09 -14.68
N ARG A 346 -5.22 -7.43 -14.34
CA ARG A 346 -6.39 -7.20 -15.22
C ARG A 346 -6.61 -5.70 -15.46
N LEU A 347 -6.57 -4.88 -14.42
CA LEU A 347 -6.76 -3.42 -14.50
C LEU A 347 -5.65 -2.72 -15.28
N LEU A 348 -4.40 -3.22 -15.21
CA LEU A 348 -3.27 -2.62 -15.94
C LEU A 348 -3.35 -2.78 -17.46
N GLN A 349 -4.17 -3.73 -17.95
CA GLN A 349 -4.41 -3.99 -19.38
C GLN A 349 -3.11 -3.97 -20.22
N LEU A 350 -2.17 -4.86 -19.92
CA LEU A 350 -0.90 -4.97 -20.65
C LEU A 350 -1.16 -5.38 -22.11
N ASN A 351 -1.37 -4.39 -22.98
CA ASN A 351 -1.83 -4.61 -24.34
C ASN A 351 -0.65 -4.64 -25.33
N LYS A 352 -0.45 -5.79 -25.98
CA LYS A 352 0.58 -5.95 -27.03
C LYS A 352 0.37 -5.05 -28.24
N THR A 353 -0.87 -4.70 -28.56
CA THR A 353 -1.21 -3.78 -29.66
C THR A 353 -0.66 -2.39 -29.35
N LEU A 354 -0.76 -1.93 -28.11
CA LEU A 354 -0.21 -0.64 -27.69
C LEU A 354 1.32 -0.61 -27.88
N LYS A 355 2.02 -1.66 -27.43
CA LYS A 355 3.48 -1.76 -27.64
C LYS A 355 3.86 -1.65 -29.11
N LYS A 356 3.17 -2.37 -30.00
CA LYS A 356 3.42 -2.33 -31.45
C LYS A 356 3.18 -0.92 -32.01
N PHE A 357 2.07 -0.29 -31.65
CA PHE A 357 1.72 1.06 -32.08
C PHE A 357 2.76 2.09 -31.65
N VAL A 358 3.07 2.14 -30.34
CA VAL A 358 4.03 3.10 -29.76
C VAL A 358 5.44 2.90 -30.33
N SER A 359 5.87 1.64 -30.47
CA SER A 359 7.19 1.34 -31.08
C SER A 359 7.25 1.74 -32.55
N GLY A 360 6.14 1.62 -33.28
CA GLY A 360 6.02 2.04 -34.67
C GLY A 360 6.09 3.56 -34.83
N GLU A 361 5.38 4.30 -33.97
CA GLU A 361 5.41 5.77 -33.96
C GLU A 361 6.81 6.31 -33.63
N ASP A 362 7.50 5.71 -32.65
CA ASP A 362 8.87 6.09 -32.30
C ASP A 362 9.85 5.85 -33.46
N LYS A 363 9.75 4.69 -34.13
CA LYS A 363 10.56 4.39 -35.33
C LYS A 363 10.29 5.39 -36.46
N TRP A 364 9.03 5.71 -36.71
CA TRP A 364 8.64 6.67 -37.73
C TRP A 364 9.21 8.07 -37.43
N LYS A 365 9.13 8.53 -36.17
CA LYS A 365 9.71 9.84 -35.78
C LYS A 365 11.22 9.89 -35.95
N ILE A 366 11.94 8.83 -35.58
CA ILE A 366 13.39 8.74 -35.77
C ILE A 366 13.72 8.82 -37.27
N GLN A 367 13.01 8.06 -38.10
CA GLN A 367 13.21 8.08 -39.55
C GLN A 367 12.98 9.47 -40.16
N GLN A 368 11.95 10.19 -39.71
CA GLN A 368 11.68 11.57 -40.16
C GLN A 368 12.77 12.56 -39.72
N GLN A 369 13.36 12.36 -38.53
CA GLN A 369 14.47 13.20 -38.05
C GLN A 369 15.75 12.94 -38.85
N THR A 370 16.07 11.68 -39.15
CA THR A 370 17.22 11.32 -40.00
C THR A 370 17.08 11.92 -41.40
N ILE A 371 15.90 11.77 -42.03
CA ILE A 371 15.63 12.35 -43.36
C ILE A 371 15.78 13.88 -43.38
N LYS A 372 15.43 14.56 -42.28
CA LYS A 372 15.61 16.02 -42.16
C LYS A 372 17.08 16.41 -41.93
N ALA A 373 17.85 15.60 -41.21
CA ALA A 373 19.28 15.82 -41.00
C ALA A 373 20.05 15.67 -42.33
N ASP A 374 19.72 14.65 -43.13
CA ASP A 374 20.36 14.39 -44.43
C ASP A 374 20.02 15.44 -45.51
N LYS A 375 18.95 16.23 -45.32
CA LYS A 375 18.57 17.34 -46.21
C LYS A 375 19.20 18.69 -45.84
N ASN A 376 19.84 18.78 -44.68
CA ASN A 376 20.49 19.99 -44.17
C ASN A 376 22.03 19.89 -44.20
N VAL A 377 22.56 18.84 -44.83
CA VAL A 377 23.96 18.67 -45.25
C VAL A 377 24.00 18.85 -46.76
#